data_AF-A0A920IS93-F1
#
_entry.id   AF-A0A920IS93-F1
#
_cell.length_a   1.000
_cell.length_b   1.000
_cell.length_c   1.000
_cell.angle_alpha   90.00
_cell.angle_beta   90.00
_cell.angle_gamma   90.00
#
_symmetry.space_group_name_H-M   'P 1'
#
loop_
_entity.id
_entity.type
_entity.pdbx_description
1 polymer ?
#
loop_
_entity_poly.entity_id
_entity_poly.type
_entity_poly.pdbx_seq_one_letter_code
_entity_poly.pdbx_strand_id
1 'polypeptide(L)'
;MKKILLSSVILVVFFYVIFFFGAVFKQFGMLEDAGEISEMMLPNQVVVDKEKRIENIKQILAVESEKQILFGDLHVHTTFSTDAFMWSLPFFNGPGASPVSDACDFARFCSALDFWSINDHAEASTPRKWLETKESIRQCNNLSNNNDLVSF
;
A
#
# COMPACT_ATOMS: atom_id res chain seq x y z
N MET A 1 -36.40 40.06 -18.71
CA MET A 1 -36.07 39.54 -17.36
C MET A 1 -36.52 38.09 -17.15
N LYS A 2 -37.81 37.72 -17.27
CA LYS A 2 -38.28 36.33 -17.05
C LYS A 2 -37.60 35.25 -17.92
N LYS A 3 -37.39 35.52 -19.22
CA LYS A 3 -36.68 34.58 -20.13
C LYS A 3 -35.21 34.39 -19.76
N ILE A 4 -34.55 35.46 -19.31
CA ILE A 4 -33.15 35.42 -18.86
C ILE A 4 -33.07 34.59 -17.57
N LEU A 5 -33.96 34.86 -16.61
CA LEU A 5 -34.05 34.09 -15.36
C LEU A 5 -34.28 32.60 -15.63
N LEU A 6 -35.22 32.26 -16.53
CA LEU A 6 -35.50 30.87 -16.90
C LEU A 6 -34.29 30.21 -17.56
N SER A 7 -33.62 30.90 -18.50
CA SER A 7 -32.42 30.38 -19.15
C SER A 7 -31.28 30.15 -18.16
N SER A 8 -31.08 31.05 -17.20
CA SER A 8 -30.09 30.89 -16.14
C SER A 8 -30.39 29.68 -15.25
N VAL A 9 -31.66 29.47 -14.88
CA VAL A 9 -32.07 28.29 -14.09
C VAL A 9 -31.81 26.99 -14.86
N ILE A 10 -32.19 26.93 -16.14
CA ILE A 10 -31.96 25.74 -16.98
C ILE A 10 -30.46 25.45 -17.10
N LEU A 11 -29.63 26.47 -17.29
CA LEU A 11 -28.18 26.31 -17.38
C LEU A 11 -27.60 25.74 -16.09
N VAL A 12 -28.01 26.25 -14.93
CA VAL A 12 -27.58 25.73 -13.62
C VAL A 12 -27.99 24.27 -13.46
N VAL A 13 -29.25 23.93 -13.77
CA VAL A 13 -29.73 22.55 -13.71
C VAL A 13 -28.92 21.65 -14.64
N PHE A 14 -28.65 22.09 -15.85
CA PHE A 14 -27.86 21.33 -16.82
C PHE A 14 -26.43 21.07 -16.33
N PHE A 15 -25.77 22.09 -15.75
CA PHE A 15 -24.45 21.91 -15.13
C PHE A 15 -24.48 20.91 -13.97
N TYR A 16 -25.49 21.00 -13.09
CA TYR A 16 -25.64 20.04 -11.99
C TYR A 16 -25.87 18.62 -12.51
N VAL A 17 -26.71 18.44 -13.53
CA VAL A 17 -26.96 17.13 -14.15
C VAL A 17 -25.68 16.56 -14.74
N ILE A 18 -24.93 17.34 -15.52
CA ILE A 18 -23.65 16.89 -16.09
C ILE A 18 -22.65 16.55 -14.99
N PHE A 19 -22.53 17.40 -13.97
CA PHE A 19 -21.60 17.18 -12.86
C PHE A 19 -21.90 15.87 -12.13
N PHE A 20 -23.15 15.68 -11.69
CA PHE A 20 -23.52 14.46 -10.98
C PHE A 20 -23.49 13.22 -11.88
N PHE A 21 -23.85 13.35 -13.16
CA PHE A 21 -23.69 12.27 -14.13
C PHE A 21 -22.21 11.87 -14.24
N GLY A 22 -21.31 12.84 -14.45
CA GLY A 22 -19.86 12.59 -14.48
C GLY A 22 -19.34 11.93 -13.21
N ALA A 23 -19.81 12.37 -12.03
CA ALA A 23 -19.43 11.78 -10.75
C ALA A 23 -19.90 10.32 -10.60
N VAL A 24 -21.16 10.03 -10.93
CA VAL A 24 -21.74 8.67 -10.87
C VAL A 24 -21.00 7.73 -11.82
N PHE A 25 -20.66 8.20 -13.02
CA PHE A 25 -19.92 7.43 -14.03
C PHE A 25 -18.39 7.54 -13.87
N LYS A 26 -17.90 8.02 -12.71
CA LYS A 26 -16.47 8.10 -12.35
C LYS A 26 -15.59 8.80 -13.39
N GLN A 27 -16.16 9.74 -14.17
CA GLN A 27 -15.43 10.50 -15.19
C GLN A 27 -14.39 11.45 -14.61
N PHE A 28 -14.46 11.73 -13.30
CA PHE A 28 -13.50 12.57 -12.58
C PHE A 28 -12.39 11.76 -11.89
N GLY A 29 -12.33 10.46 -12.15
CA GLY A 29 -11.37 9.54 -11.53
C GLY A 29 -11.99 8.70 -10.42
N MET A 30 -11.13 7.87 -9.82
CA MET A 30 -11.47 7.05 -8.66
C MET A 30 -10.60 7.44 -7.49
N LEU A 31 -11.09 7.18 -6.29
CA LEU A 31 -10.25 7.23 -5.11
C LEU A 31 -9.20 6.12 -5.21
N GLU A 32 -8.00 6.41 -4.76
CA GLU A 32 -6.94 5.42 -4.59
C GLU A 32 -7.39 4.33 -3.62
N ASP A 33 -7.13 3.08 -3.99
CA ASP A 33 -7.34 1.88 -3.17
C ASP A 33 -6.00 1.29 -2.70
N ALA A 34 -6.05 0.26 -1.87
CA ALA A 34 -4.86 -0.41 -1.36
C ALA A 34 -4.14 -1.28 -2.42
N GLY A 35 -4.63 -1.33 -3.66
CA GLY A 35 -4.20 -2.24 -4.72
C GLY A 35 -4.45 -3.72 -4.40
N GLU A 36 -3.84 -4.60 -5.19
CA GLU A 36 -4.00 -6.04 -5.10
C GLU A 36 -2.65 -6.70 -4.80
N ILE A 37 -2.56 -7.43 -3.69
CA ILE A 37 -1.34 -8.17 -3.34
C ILE A 37 -1.20 -9.38 -4.26
N SER A 38 0.01 -9.63 -4.75
CA SER A 38 0.34 -10.83 -5.51
C SER A 38 0.02 -12.10 -4.71
N GLU A 39 -0.86 -12.93 -5.26
CA GLU A 39 -1.23 -14.24 -4.70
C GLU A 39 -0.07 -15.25 -4.71
N MET A 40 1.03 -14.96 -5.41
CA MET A 40 2.21 -15.81 -5.38
C MET A 40 2.78 -15.85 -3.97
N MET A 41 2.99 -17.04 -3.40
CA MET A 41 3.75 -17.20 -2.17
C MET A 41 5.24 -17.33 -2.48
N LEU A 42 6.10 -16.90 -1.56
CA LEU A 42 7.53 -17.20 -1.68
C LEU A 42 7.71 -18.72 -1.71
N PRO A 43 8.47 -19.30 -2.66
CA PRO A 43 8.67 -20.74 -2.68
C PRO A 43 9.29 -21.21 -1.36
N ASN A 44 8.73 -22.24 -0.73
CA ASN A 44 9.22 -22.76 0.56
C ASN A 44 10.73 -23.05 0.57
N GLN A 45 11.28 -23.47 -0.58
CA GLN A 45 12.71 -23.70 -0.73
C GLN A 45 13.54 -22.44 -0.45
N VAL A 46 13.08 -21.26 -0.88
CA VAL A 46 13.77 -19.98 -0.65
C VAL A 46 13.81 -19.63 0.84
N VAL A 47 12.69 -19.85 1.55
CA VAL A 47 12.59 -19.65 3.01
C VAL A 47 13.54 -20.60 3.74
N VAL A 48 13.48 -21.89 3.44
CA VAL A 48 14.36 -22.91 4.03
C VAL A 48 15.84 -22.62 3.74
N ASP A 49 16.16 -22.17 2.54
CA ASP A 49 17.55 -21.83 2.18
C ASP A 49 18.03 -20.58 2.91
N LYS A 50 17.16 -19.60 3.17
CA LYS A 50 17.48 -18.42 4.02
C LYS A 50 17.83 -18.87 5.44
N GLU A 51 17.00 -19.70 6.05
CA GLU A 51 17.25 -20.24 7.41
C GLU A 51 18.56 -21.02 7.47
N LYS A 52 18.81 -21.93 6.51
CA LYS A 52 20.04 -22.71 6.45
C LYS A 52 21.28 -21.84 6.30
N ARG A 53 21.22 -20.77 5.50
CA ARG A 53 22.34 -19.82 5.37
C ARG A 53 22.63 -19.14 6.70
N ILE A 54 21.61 -18.67 7.41
CA ILE A 54 21.77 -18.04 8.73
C ILE A 54 22.40 -19.02 9.72
N GLU A 55 21.90 -20.25 9.78
CA GLU A 55 22.41 -21.29 10.68
C GLU A 55 23.87 -21.66 10.38
N ASN A 56 24.23 -21.82 9.10
CA ASN A 56 25.61 -22.07 8.70
C ASN A 56 26.55 -20.92 9.13
N ILE A 57 26.13 -19.67 8.95
CA ILE A 57 26.93 -18.50 9.37
C ILE A 57 27.06 -18.45 10.90
N LYS A 58 26.01 -18.77 11.66
CA LYS A 58 26.09 -18.87 13.12
C LYS A 58 27.16 -19.87 13.57
N GLN A 59 27.22 -21.04 12.91
CA GLN A 59 28.23 -22.06 13.19
C GLN A 59 29.64 -21.59 12.84
N ILE A 60 29.84 -20.97 11.66
CA ILE A 60 31.14 -20.44 11.22
C ILE A 60 31.67 -19.38 12.19
N LEU A 61 30.78 -18.51 12.70
CA LEU A 61 31.13 -17.42 13.62
C LEU A 61 31.15 -17.86 15.10
N ALA A 62 30.90 -19.14 15.39
CA ALA A 62 30.79 -19.69 16.75
C ALA A 62 29.83 -18.88 17.65
N VAL A 63 28.68 -18.48 17.12
CA VAL A 63 27.67 -17.72 17.87
C VAL A 63 26.88 -18.68 18.77
N GLU A 64 27.13 -18.62 20.08
CA GLU A 64 26.43 -19.45 21.09
C GLU A 64 25.06 -18.90 21.52
N SER A 65 24.69 -17.70 21.07
CA SER A 65 23.46 -17.03 21.50
C SER A 65 22.22 -17.57 20.77
N GLU A 66 21.14 -17.81 21.52
CA GLU A 66 19.80 -18.09 20.97
C GLU A 66 19.14 -16.87 20.30
N LYS A 67 19.76 -15.68 20.37
CA LYS A 67 19.22 -14.47 19.74
C LYS A 67 19.21 -14.62 18.21
N GLN A 68 18.16 -14.10 17.61
CA GLN A 68 18.02 -13.99 16.16
C GLN A 68 18.24 -12.54 15.70
N ILE A 69 18.88 -12.38 14.54
CA ILE A 69 18.95 -11.11 13.83
C ILE A 69 17.79 -11.11 12.84
N LEU A 70 16.99 -10.06 12.87
CA LEU A 70 15.89 -9.84 11.94
C LEU A 70 16.13 -8.51 11.21
N PHE A 71 15.95 -8.52 9.90
CA PHE A 71 16.04 -7.36 9.02
C PHE A 71 14.63 -6.88 8.71
N GLY A 72 14.31 -5.64 9.07
CA GLY A 72 12.97 -5.12 8.83
C GLY A 72 12.95 -3.61 8.65
N ASP A 73 11.80 -3.13 8.20
CA ASP A 73 11.51 -1.71 8.02
C ASP A 73 10.33 -1.30 8.89
N LEU A 74 10.57 -0.43 9.88
CA LEU A 74 9.57 -0.02 10.85
C LEU A 74 8.88 1.30 10.49
N HIS A 75 9.11 1.84 9.28
CA HIS A 75 8.54 3.12 8.89
C HIS A 75 8.29 3.22 7.38
N VAL A 76 7.28 2.49 6.89
CA VAL A 76 6.92 2.49 5.47
C VAL A 76 5.73 3.41 5.21
N HIS A 77 5.83 4.25 4.18
CA HIS A 77 4.73 5.07 3.65
C HIS A 77 4.27 4.56 2.29
N THR A 78 3.00 4.75 2.01
CA THR A 78 2.33 4.46 0.73
C THR A 78 1.62 5.73 0.25
N THR A 79 1.03 5.70 -0.95
CA THR A 79 0.25 6.84 -1.44
C THR A 79 -1.03 7.12 -0.63
N PHE A 80 -1.36 6.31 0.38
CA PHE A 80 -2.32 6.70 1.41
C PHE A 80 -1.84 7.87 2.28
N SER A 81 -0.53 8.04 2.45
CA SER A 81 0.09 9.15 3.15
C SER A 81 0.18 10.41 2.28
N THR A 82 -0.03 11.60 2.87
CA THR A 82 -0.06 12.87 2.13
C THR A 82 1.27 13.20 1.46
N ASP A 83 2.38 12.97 2.14
CA ASP A 83 3.74 13.22 1.64
C ASP A 83 4.09 12.30 0.48
N ALA A 84 3.96 10.98 0.65
CA ALA A 84 4.21 10.00 -0.40
C ALA A 84 3.29 10.22 -1.61
N PHE A 85 2.00 10.53 -1.38
CA PHE A 85 1.09 10.93 -2.46
C PHE A 85 1.60 12.14 -3.22
N MET A 86 1.99 13.22 -2.53
CA MET A 86 2.50 14.42 -3.19
C MET A 86 3.75 14.14 -4.02
N TRP A 87 4.66 13.30 -3.51
CA TRP A 87 5.91 12.95 -4.19
C TRP A 87 5.70 11.97 -5.36
N SER A 88 4.58 11.25 -5.38
CA SER A 88 4.19 10.39 -6.50
C SER A 88 3.77 11.16 -7.76
N LEU A 89 3.44 12.45 -7.64
CA LEU A 89 2.84 13.21 -8.73
C LEU A 89 3.83 13.52 -9.86
N PRO A 90 3.36 13.55 -11.14
CA PRO A 90 4.22 13.87 -12.29
C PRO A 90 4.93 15.23 -12.20
N PHE A 91 4.32 16.22 -11.55
CA PHE A 91 4.95 17.54 -11.36
C PHE A 91 6.23 17.48 -10.52
N PHE A 92 6.34 16.49 -9.62
CA PHE A 92 7.56 16.23 -8.84
C PHE A 92 8.49 15.21 -9.50
N ASN A 93 8.25 14.84 -10.77
CA ASN A 93 8.87 13.68 -11.43
C ASN A 93 8.70 12.38 -10.62
N GLY A 94 7.56 12.24 -9.93
CA GLY A 94 7.24 11.05 -9.16
C GLY A 94 7.02 9.82 -10.05
N PRO A 95 7.28 8.60 -9.54
CA PRO A 95 7.15 7.36 -10.29
C PRO A 95 5.70 6.93 -10.53
N GLY A 96 4.72 7.64 -9.96
CA GLY A 96 3.32 7.22 -9.88
C GLY A 96 2.99 6.61 -8.52
N ALA A 97 1.75 6.10 -8.40
CA ALA A 97 1.21 5.61 -7.14
C ALA A 97 1.96 4.39 -6.60
N SER A 98 1.98 4.26 -5.27
CA SER A 98 2.61 3.16 -4.55
C SER A 98 1.61 2.68 -3.49
N PRO A 99 0.64 1.82 -3.87
CA PRO A 99 -0.40 1.33 -2.98
C PRO A 99 0.16 0.45 -1.85
N VAL A 100 -0.67 0.15 -0.85
CA VAL A 100 -0.28 -0.70 0.30
C VAL A 100 0.14 -2.11 -0.12
N SER A 101 -0.48 -2.65 -1.16
CA SER A 101 -0.10 -3.93 -1.78
C SER A 101 1.34 -3.95 -2.30
N ASP A 102 1.79 -2.88 -2.96
CA ASP A 102 3.15 -2.77 -3.46
C ASP A 102 4.17 -2.84 -2.31
N ALA A 103 3.87 -2.23 -1.15
CA ALA A 103 4.74 -2.31 0.01
C ALA A 103 4.89 -3.76 0.53
N CYS A 104 3.78 -4.51 0.57
CA CYS A 104 3.80 -5.94 0.91
C CYS A 104 4.66 -6.74 -0.07
N ASP A 105 4.40 -6.62 -1.37
CA ASP A 105 5.12 -7.40 -2.38
C ASP A 105 6.59 -7.00 -2.50
N PHE A 106 6.90 -5.72 -2.31
CA PHE A 106 8.29 -5.26 -2.24
C PHE A 106 9.03 -5.85 -1.03
N ALA A 107 8.39 -5.90 0.14
CA ALA A 107 8.96 -6.52 1.33
C ALA A 107 9.22 -8.02 1.12
N ARG A 108 8.27 -8.73 0.48
CA ARG A 108 8.33 -10.18 0.22
C ARG A 108 9.38 -10.54 -0.84
N PHE A 109 9.38 -9.86 -1.98
CA PHE A 109 10.13 -10.30 -3.16
C PHE A 109 11.40 -9.50 -3.43
N CYS A 110 11.40 -8.20 -3.16
CA CYS A 110 12.51 -7.32 -3.56
C CYS A 110 13.52 -7.10 -2.43
N SER A 111 13.03 -6.87 -1.20
CA SER A 111 13.87 -6.60 -0.03
C SER A 111 14.11 -7.83 0.85
N ALA A 112 13.29 -8.87 0.71
CA ALA A 112 13.38 -10.12 1.48
C ALA A 112 13.41 -9.89 3.01
N LEU A 113 12.62 -8.93 3.49
CA LEU A 113 12.55 -8.54 4.90
C LEU A 113 12.00 -9.68 5.76
N ASP A 114 12.36 -9.68 7.04
CA ASP A 114 11.77 -10.55 8.06
C ASP A 114 10.50 -9.93 8.67
N PHE A 115 10.43 -8.59 8.70
CA PHE A 115 9.24 -7.86 9.12
C PHE A 115 9.17 -6.44 8.55
N TRP A 116 7.97 -5.87 8.48
CA TRP A 116 7.79 -4.46 8.15
C TRP A 116 6.53 -3.87 8.81
N SER A 117 6.47 -2.54 8.93
CA SER A 117 5.30 -1.83 9.43
C SER A 117 4.81 -0.75 8.46
N ILE A 118 3.49 -0.65 8.30
CA ILE A 118 2.85 0.46 7.59
C ILE A 118 2.63 1.65 8.53
N ASN A 119 3.08 2.83 8.12
CA ASN A 119 3.14 4.02 8.97
C ASN A 119 2.70 5.30 8.25
N ASP A 120 1.68 5.20 7.38
CA ASP A 120 1.06 6.36 6.75
C ASP A 120 0.58 7.40 7.78
N HIS A 121 0.71 8.69 7.45
CA HIS A 121 0.31 9.79 8.34
C HIS A 121 -1.16 9.72 8.75
N ALA A 122 -1.43 9.85 10.05
CA ALA A 122 -2.78 9.78 10.60
C ALA A 122 -3.67 10.93 10.10
N GLU A 123 -3.09 12.08 9.80
CA GLU A 123 -3.73 13.27 9.26
C GLU A 123 -4.36 13.03 7.88
N ALA A 124 -3.80 12.10 7.10
CA ALA A 124 -4.27 11.70 5.77
C ALA A 124 -5.21 10.49 5.82
N SER A 125 -5.33 9.86 6.99
CA SER A 125 -6.08 8.64 7.19
C SER A 125 -7.57 8.93 7.28
N THR A 126 -8.35 8.20 6.49
CA THR A 126 -9.81 8.21 6.54
C THR A 126 -10.29 6.86 7.05
N PRO A 127 -11.53 6.74 7.57
CA PRO A 127 -12.06 5.44 7.98
C PRO A 127 -11.97 4.37 6.90
N ARG A 128 -12.14 4.75 5.62
CA ARG A 128 -11.95 3.88 4.46
C ARG A 128 -10.50 3.40 4.35
N LYS A 129 -9.54 4.33 4.24
CA LYS A 129 -8.11 4.02 4.12
C LYS A 129 -7.64 3.14 5.28
N TRP A 130 -8.04 3.45 6.51
CA TRP A 130 -7.70 2.63 7.68
C TRP A 130 -8.23 1.19 7.61
N LEU A 131 -9.46 1.00 7.13
CA LEU A 131 -10.02 -0.34 6.93
C LEU A 131 -9.27 -1.09 5.82
N GLU A 132 -8.97 -0.43 4.71
CA GLU A 132 -8.21 -0.97 3.59
C GLU A 132 -6.78 -1.34 4.00
N THR A 133 -6.07 -0.49 4.75
CA THR A 133 -4.74 -0.78 5.31
C THR A 133 -4.76 -2.03 6.19
N LYS A 134 -5.69 -2.10 7.16
CA LYS A 134 -5.81 -3.28 8.03
C LYS A 134 -6.09 -4.56 7.24
N GLU A 135 -6.92 -4.47 6.21
CA GLU A 135 -7.24 -5.62 5.39
C GLU A 135 -6.05 -6.06 4.54
N SER A 136 -5.34 -5.10 3.91
CA SER A 136 -4.11 -5.36 3.17
C SER A 136 -3.04 -6.03 4.04
N ILE A 137 -2.85 -5.57 5.28
CA ILE A 137 -1.90 -6.19 6.23
C ILE A 137 -2.31 -7.63 6.56
N ARG A 138 -3.60 -7.90 6.77
CA ARG A 138 -4.09 -9.27 7.01
C ARG A 138 -3.88 -10.17 5.81
N GLN A 139 -4.17 -9.67 4.61
CA GLN A 139 -3.96 -10.41 3.36
C GLN A 139 -2.46 -10.71 3.15
N CYS A 140 -1.58 -9.75 3.38
CA CYS A 140 -0.14 -9.94 3.31
C CYS A 140 0.35 -11.03 4.28
N ASN A 141 -0.12 -10.99 5.53
CA ASN A 141 0.19 -12.01 6.53
C ASN A 141 -0.40 -13.39 6.16
N ASN A 142 -1.58 -13.46 5.55
CA ASN A 142 -2.17 -14.74 5.12
C ASN A 142 -1.36 -15.41 4.00
N LEU A 143 -0.65 -14.61 3.19
CA LEU A 143 0.22 -15.08 2.10
C LEU A 143 1.66 -15.36 2.55
N SER A 144 1.98 -15.05 3.82
CA SER A 144 3.31 -15.22 4.39
C SER A 144 3.25 -16.32 5.47
N ASN A 145 4.12 -17.32 5.37
CA ASN A 145 4.23 -18.33 6.43
C ASN A 145 4.99 -17.75 7.63
N ASN A 146 4.85 -18.35 8.83
CA ASN A 146 5.44 -17.85 10.09
C ASN A 146 6.96 -17.57 10.09
N ASN A 147 7.70 -18.06 9.08
CA ASN A 147 9.15 -17.87 8.96
C ASN A 147 9.56 -17.04 7.72
N ASP A 148 8.59 -16.52 6.96
CA ASP A 148 8.84 -15.73 5.74
C ASP A 148 8.90 -14.23 6.06
N LEU A 149 7.74 -13.65 6.40
CA LEU A 149 7.57 -12.23 6.66
C LEU A 149 6.43 -12.00 7.66
N VAL A 150 6.61 -11.04 8.57
CA VAL A 150 5.54 -10.51 9.42
C VAL A 150 5.22 -9.07 9.05
N SER A 151 3.96 -8.78 8.78
CA SER A 151 3.49 -7.44 8.38
C SER A 151 2.69 -6.81 9.52
N PHE A 152 3.00 -5.55 9.86
CA PHE A 152 2.40 -4.79 10.96
C PHE A 152 1.61 -3.58 10.48
#